data_AF-A0A538LMR8-F1
#
_entry.id   AF-A0A538LMR8-F1
#
_cell.length_a   1.000
_cell.length_b   1.000
_cell.length_c   1.000
_cell.angle_alpha   90.00
_cell.angle_beta   90.00
_cell.angle_gamma   90.00
#
_symmetry.space_group_name_H-M   'P 1'
#
loop_
_entity.id
_entity.type
_entity.pdbx_description
1 polymer ?
#
loop_
_entity_poly.entity_id
_entity_poly.type
_entity_poly.pdbx_seq_one_letter_code
_entity_poly.pdbx_strand_id
1 'polypeptide(L)'
;MNCRYCAERIPEERVDEGYDYCVKKECSEQGLRALNVVAIHVNKSNDQFALREQLDIPQIAGGSEVDGGQYGIRHRSARPEAEVLTDGQRIERMRRRLETRLRGCTDEAERTRLIDAYNSQVRRMNIRYRRTGLYRQDASP
;
A
#
# COMPACT_ATOMS: atom_id res chain seq x y z
N MET A 1 25.50 -13.65 33.38
CA MET A 1 26.28 -13.27 32.18
C MET A 1 26.34 -11.75 32.09
N ASN A 2 27.38 -11.17 31.48
CA ASN A 2 27.55 -9.72 31.34
C ASN A 2 27.33 -9.28 29.89
N CYS A 3 26.77 -8.08 29.70
CA CYS A 3 26.50 -7.49 28.40
C CYS A 3 27.81 -7.23 27.65
N ARG A 4 27.90 -7.67 26.39
CA ARG A 4 29.09 -7.46 25.56
C ARG A 4 29.41 -5.98 25.28
N TYR A 5 28.42 -5.08 25.41
CA TYR A 5 28.57 -3.66 25.07
C TYR A 5 28.83 -2.76 26.28
N CYS A 6 28.10 -2.96 27.38
CA CYS A 6 28.21 -2.11 28.57
C CYS A 6 28.78 -2.83 29.80
N ALA A 7 29.12 -4.12 29.68
CA ALA A 7 29.63 -4.97 30.77
C ALA A 7 28.71 -5.16 31.98
N GLU A 8 27.48 -4.62 31.96
CA GLU A 8 26.50 -4.81 33.04
C GLU A 8 25.91 -6.22 33.05
N ARG A 9 25.40 -6.64 34.22
CA ARG A 9 24.73 -7.93 34.37
C ARG A 9 23.47 -8.00 33.50
N ILE A 10 23.38 -9.03 32.67
CA ILE A 10 22.18 -9.35 31.88
C ILE A 10 21.19 -10.10 32.79
N PRO A 11 19.88 -9.79 32.73
CA PRO A 11 18.84 -10.60 33.38
C PRO A 11 18.89 -12.06 32.92
N GLU A 12 18.66 -13.01 33.84
CA GLU A 12 18.81 -14.44 33.58
C GLU A 12 17.88 -14.93 32.46
N GLU A 13 16.62 -14.47 32.43
CA GLU A 13 15.65 -14.77 31.37
C GLU A 13 16.19 -14.50 29.96
N ARG A 14 16.95 -13.40 29.78
CA ARG A 14 17.52 -13.07 28.46
C ARG A 14 18.71 -13.94 28.09
N VAL A 15 19.48 -14.37 29.10
CA VAL A 15 20.58 -15.30 28.89
C VAL A 15 20.03 -16.66 28.46
N ASP A 16 18.92 -17.09 29.04
CA ASP A 16 18.23 -18.34 28.69
C ASP A 16 17.65 -18.29 27.26
N GLU A 17 17.20 -17.13 26.81
CA GLU A 17 16.81 -16.87 25.41
C GLU A 17 18.00 -16.80 24.44
N GLY A 18 19.25 -16.87 24.94
CA GLY A 18 20.47 -16.86 24.13
C GLY A 18 21.02 -15.47 23.78
N TYR A 19 20.54 -14.40 24.44
CA TYR A 19 21.07 -13.05 24.22
C TYR A 19 22.39 -12.80 24.98
N ASP A 20 23.33 -12.13 24.31
CA ASP A 20 24.65 -11.75 24.84
C ASP A 20 24.77 -10.24 25.19
N TYR A 21 23.65 -9.51 25.17
CA TYR A 21 23.58 -8.08 25.53
C TYR A 21 22.31 -7.71 26.29
N CYS A 22 22.33 -6.57 26.99
CA CYS A 22 21.21 -6.10 27.83
C CYS A 22 20.14 -5.32 27.03
N VAL A 23 19.00 -5.01 27.67
CA VAL A 23 17.86 -4.29 27.07
C VAL A 23 18.07 -2.78 26.90
N LYS A 24 19.20 -2.23 27.33
CA LYS A 24 19.46 -0.79 27.21
C LYS A 24 19.40 -0.37 25.75
N LYS A 25 18.88 0.84 25.51
CA LYS A 25 18.65 1.34 24.16
C LYS A 25 19.95 1.37 23.35
N GLU A 26 21.03 1.87 23.95
CA GLU A 26 22.33 2.00 23.30
C GLU A 26 22.90 0.63 22.92
N CYS A 27 22.79 -0.35 23.81
CA CYS A 27 23.23 -1.73 23.59
C CYS A 27 22.38 -2.45 22.54
N SER A 28 21.07 -2.21 22.57
CA SER A 28 20.13 -2.80 21.63
C SER A 28 20.35 -2.27 20.22
N GLU A 29 20.49 -0.95 20.06
CA GLU A 29 20.78 -0.30 18.78
C GLU A 29 22.12 -0.78 18.18
N GLN A 30 23.14 -0.94 19.02
CA GLN A 30 24.43 -1.49 18.59
C GLN A 30 24.35 -2.98 18.21
N GLY A 31 23.42 -3.72 18.81
CA GLY A 31 23.12 -5.13 18.49
C GLY A 31 22.22 -5.35 17.28
N LEU A 32 21.57 -4.31 16.76
CA LEU A 32 20.76 -4.44 15.55
C LEU A 32 21.67 -4.74 14.36
N ARG A 33 21.42 -5.89 13.72
CA ARG A 33 22.01 -6.24 12.43
C ARG A 33 20.92 -6.34 11.38
N ALA A 34 21.19 -5.82 10.19
CA ALA A 34 20.31 -6.00 9.06
C ALA A 34 20.22 -7.50 8.72
N LEU A 35 18.99 -8.01 8.59
CA LEU A 35 18.75 -9.37 8.13
C LEU A 35 18.57 -9.37 6.62
N ASN A 36 19.34 -10.22 5.93
CA ASN A 36 19.16 -10.43 4.50
C ASN A 36 18.10 -11.52 4.30
N VAL A 37 16.86 -11.10 4.06
CA VAL A 37 15.69 -11.98 3.95
C VAL A 37 15.25 -12.07 2.50
N VAL A 38 14.90 -13.28 2.07
CA VAL A 38 14.35 -13.56 0.74
C VAL A 38 12.87 -13.92 0.89
N ALA A 39 12.02 -13.23 0.13
CA ALA A 39 10.61 -13.59 0.01
C ALA A 39 10.45 -14.70 -1.05
N ILE A 40 9.80 -15.79 -0.65
CA ILE A 40 9.50 -16.96 -1.48
C ILE A 40 8.00 -16.96 -1.75
N HIS A 41 7.64 -16.58 -2.97
CA HIS A 41 6.25 -16.51 -3.40
C HIS A 41 5.77 -17.90 -3.86
N VAL A 42 5.03 -18.62 -3.02
CA VAL A 42 4.42 -19.92 -3.38
C VAL A 42 2.97 -19.80 -3.88
N ASN A 43 2.18 -18.80 -3.42
CA ASN A 43 0.86 -18.44 -3.96
C ASN A 43 0.43 -17.04 -3.41
N LYS A 44 -0.63 -16.44 -3.96
CA LYS A 44 -1.13 -15.05 -3.73
C LYS A 44 -1.31 -14.63 -2.26
N SER A 45 -1.36 -15.55 -1.32
CA SER A 45 -1.59 -15.25 0.10
C SER A 45 -0.69 -16.03 1.06
N ASN A 46 0.38 -16.67 0.58
CA ASN A 46 1.27 -17.46 1.43
C ASN A 46 2.72 -17.17 1.08
N ASP A 47 3.15 -15.94 1.31
CA ASP A 47 4.56 -15.59 1.16
C ASP A 47 5.34 -16.22 2.32
N GLN A 48 6.36 -17.01 1.97
CA GLN A 48 7.32 -17.55 2.94
C GLN A 48 8.57 -16.69 2.95
N PHE A 49 9.26 -16.64 4.08
CA PHE A 49 10.49 -15.88 4.22
C PHE A 49 11.59 -16.82 4.71
N ALA A 50 12.77 -16.71 4.11
CA ALA A 50 13.96 -17.42 4.54
C ALA A 50 15.13 -16.45 4.62
N LEU A 51 16.10 -16.74 5.49
CA LEU A 51 17.36 -15.99 5.47
C LEU A 51 18.12 -16.37 4.21
N ARG A 52 18.70 -15.38 3.54
CA ARG A 52 19.48 -15.60 2.32
C ARG A 52 20.61 -16.61 2.53
N GLU A 53 21.26 -16.59 3.70
CA GLU A 53 22.35 -17.53 4.04
C GLU A 53 21.89 -19.00 4.13
N GLN A 54 20.59 -19.24 4.29
CA GLN A 54 20.00 -20.59 4.29
C GLN A 54 19.66 -21.08 2.87
N LEU A 55 19.80 -20.21 1.86
CA LEU A 55 19.43 -20.50 0.48
C LEU A 55 20.67 -20.45 -0.42
N ASP A 56 20.88 -21.51 -1.19
CA ASP A 56 21.92 -21.54 -2.23
C ASP A 56 21.42 -20.86 -3.51
N ILE A 57 21.23 -19.53 -3.44
CA ILE A 57 20.72 -18.73 -4.56
C ILE A 57 21.76 -17.69 -5.03
N PRO A 58 21.96 -17.53 -6.35
CA PRO A 58 22.88 -16.52 -6.87
C PRO A 58 22.45 -15.11 -6.44
N GLN A 59 23.41 -14.18 -6.41
CA GLN A 59 23.12 -12.79 -6.12
C GLN A 59 22.38 -12.19 -7.32
N ILE A 60 21.05 -12.11 -7.23
CA ILE A 60 20.25 -11.46 -8.27
C ILE A 60 20.26 -9.96 -7.99
N ALA A 61 20.69 -9.17 -8.98
CA ALA A 61 20.70 -7.71 -8.94
C ALA A 61 19.26 -7.17 -8.91
N GLY A 62 18.70 -7.06 -7.70
CA GLY A 62 17.34 -6.62 -7.47
C GLY A 62 17.02 -6.57 -5.98
N GLY A 63 17.89 -5.94 -5.18
CA GLY A 63 17.65 -5.71 -3.76
C GLY A 63 16.81 -4.44 -3.59
N SER A 64 15.73 -4.52 -2.81
CA SER A 64 15.10 -3.33 -2.22
C SER A 64 15.52 -3.25 -0.76
N GLU A 65 16.21 -2.18 -0.38
CA GLU A 65 16.45 -1.87 1.02
C GLU A 65 15.17 -1.28 1.62
N VAL A 66 14.71 -1.85 2.72
CA VAL A 66 13.51 -1.38 3.44
C VAL A 66 13.97 -0.95 4.82
N ASP A 67 14.05 0.36 5.03
CA ASP A 67 14.45 0.94 6.30
C ASP A 67 13.23 1.05 7.24
N GLY A 68 13.30 0.44 8.41
CA GLY A 68 12.45 0.64 9.59
C GLY A 68 10.91 0.62 9.44
N GLY A 69 10.25 -0.40 10.01
CA GLY A 69 8.85 -0.31 10.45
C GLY A 69 8.05 -1.61 10.27
N GLN A 70 7.37 -2.02 11.35
CA GLN A 70 6.42 -3.16 11.48
C GLN A 70 6.00 -3.79 10.13
N TYR A 71 6.57 -4.98 9.85
CA TYR A 71 6.18 -5.88 8.75
C TYR A 71 6.39 -5.40 7.30
N GLY A 72 7.38 -4.56 6.99
CA GLY A 72 7.75 -4.27 5.59
C GLY A 72 6.62 -3.66 4.75
N ILE A 73 5.55 -3.21 5.40
CA ILE A 73 4.50 -2.42 4.79
C ILE A 73 5.12 -1.04 4.66
N ARG A 74 5.55 -0.69 3.43
CA ARG A 74 5.92 0.69 3.10
C ARG A 74 4.88 1.58 3.76
N HIS A 75 5.30 2.45 4.68
CA HIS A 75 4.44 3.51 5.19
C HIS A 75 4.07 4.35 3.96
N ARG A 76 2.98 3.98 3.28
CA ARG A 76 2.39 4.83 2.26
C ARG A 76 1.97 6.04 3.07
N SER A 77 2.67 7.15 2.85
CA SER A 77 2.19 8.48 3.27
C SER A 77 0.70 8.48 3.03
N ALA A 78 -0.10 8.67 4.08
CA ALA A 78 -1.54 8.50 4.04
C ALA A 78 -2.04 9.14 2.75
N ARG A 79 -2.48 8.31 1.80
CA ARG A 79 -3.03 8.83 0.54
C ARG A 79 -4.14 9.75 1.00
N PRO A 80 -4.15 11.04 0.60
CA PRO A 80 -5.18 11.96 1.08
C PRO A 80 -6.52 11.27 0.90
N GLU A 81 -7.31 11.22 1.98
CA GLU A 81 -8.59 10.53 1.98
C GLU A 81 -9.32 10.92 0.71
N ALA A 82 -9.58 9.94 -0.15
CA ALA A 82 -10.20 10.22 -1.43
C ALA A 82 -11.54 10.86 -1.11
N GLU A 83 -11.70 12.12 -1.53
CA GLU A 83 -12.93 12.87 -1.35
C GLU A 83 -14.12 11.98 -1.78
N VAL A 84 -14.91 11.54 -0.80
CA VAL A 84 -16.04 10.64 -1.03
C VAL A 84 -17.18 11.47 -1.59
N LEU A 85 -17.08 11.79 -2.88
CA LEU A 85 -18.14 12.48 -3.59
C LEU A 85 -19.29 11.51 -3.87
N THR A 86 -20.51 11.93 -3.58
CA THR A 86 -21.72 11.29 -4.10
C THR A 86 -21.74 11.36 -5.62
N ASP A 87 -22.54 10.52 -6.28
CA ASP A 87 -22.60 10.56 -7.75
C ASP A 87 -23.16 11.86 -8.28
N GLY A 88 -24.10 12.48 -7.55
CA GLY A 88 -24.59 13.82 -7.87
C GLY A 88 -23.46 14.84 -7.88
N GLN A 89 -22.60 14.83 -6.86
CA GLN A 89 -21.44 15.72 -6.78
C GLN A 89 -20.39 15.43 -7.85
N ARG A 90 -20.18 14.15 -8.20
CA ARG A 90 -19.29 13.76 -9.31
C ARG A 90 -19.81 14.23 -10.66
N ILE A 91 -21.11 14.07 -10.91
CA ILE A 91 -21.77 14.54 -12.15
C ILE A 91 -21.65 16.06 -12.27
N GLU A 92 -21.94 16.79 -11.19
CA GLU A 92 -21.83 18.25 -11.16
C GLU A 92 -20.38 18.71 -11.41
N ARG A 93 -19.39 18.05 -10.81
CA ARG A 93 -17.96 18.33 -11.06
C ARG A 93 -17.57 18.08 -12.52
N MET A 94 -18.07 17.01 -13.14
CA MET A 94 -17.85 16.74 -14.56
C MET A 94 -18.54 17.78 -15.45
N ARG A 95 -19.75 18.22 -15.10
CA ARG A 95 -20.49 19.25 -15.83
C ARG A 95 -19.73 20.57 -15.84
N ARG A 96 -19.24 21.04 -14.69
CA ARG A 96 -18.42 22.26 -14.58
C ARG A 96 -17.15 22.20 -15.43
N ARG A 97 -16.50 21.03 -15.50
CA ARG A 97 -15.33 20.82 -16.37
C ARG A 97 -15.70 20.91 -17.86
N LEU A 98 -16.83 20.32 -18.25
CA LEU A 98 -17.35 20.44 -19.61
C LEU A 98 -17.65 21.90 -19.95
N GLU A 99 -18.42 22.60 -19.11
CA GLU A 99 -18.76 24.01 -19.29
C GLU A 99 -17.51 24.89 -19.44
N THR A 100 -16.49 24.64 -18.62
CA THR A 100 -15.21 25.36 -18.71
C THR A 100 -14.53 25.15 -20.07
N ARG A 101 -14.49 23.91 -20.57
CA ARG A 101 -13.92 23.60 -21.88
C ARG A 101 -14.74 24.18 -23.03
N LEU A 102 -16.06 24.28 -22.86
CA LEU A 102 -16.96 24.82 -23.87
C LEU A 102 -16.92 26.35 -23.99
N ARG A 103 -16.50 27.10 -22.95
CA ARG A 103 -16.48 28.57 -22.95
C ARG A 103 -15.61 29.21 -24.05
N GLY A 104 -14.64 28.48 -24.60
CA GLY A 104 -13.78 28.95 -25.70
C GLY A 104 -13.82 28.07 -26.95
N CYS A 105 -14.77 27.12 -27.03
CA CYS A 105 -14.83 26.17 -28.14
C CYS A 105 -15.66 26.78 -29.29
N THR A 106 -14.97 27.23 -30.34
CA THR A 106 -15.58 27.77 -31.57
C THR A 106 -15.79 26.73 -32.66
N ASP A 107 -15.11 25.58 -32.56
CA ASP A 107 -15.27 24.45 -33.47
C ASP A 107 -16.44 23.55 -33.02
N GLU A 108 -17.39 23.33 -33.92
CA GLU A 108 -18.58 22.50 -33.70
C GLU A 108 -18.24 21.01 -33.60
N ALA A 109 -17.21 20.55 -34.34
CA ALA A 109 -16.77 19.16 -34.28
C ALA A 109 -16.14 18.86 -32.91
N GLU A 110 -15.26 19.73 -32.42
CA GLU A 110 -14.69 19.61 -31.09
C GLU A 110 -15.76 19.75 -29.99
N ARG A 111 -16.71 20.68 -30.14
CA ARG A 111 -17.86 20.82 -29.23
C ARG A 111 -18.64 19.51 -29.10
N THR A 112 -18.97 18.87 -30.21
CA THR A 112 -19.68 17.59 -30.24
C THR A 112 -18.87 16.49 -29.53
N ARG A 113 -17.57 16.39 -29.80
CA ARG A 113 -16.70 15.41 -29.13
C ARG A 113 -16.65 15.59 -27.62
N LEU A 114 -16.60 16.83 -27.14
CA LEU A 114 -16.59 17.15 -25.71
C LEU A 114 -17.88 16.68 -25.01
N ILE A 115 -19.02 16.91 -25.67
CA ILE A 115 -20.33 16.49 -25.18
C ILE A 115 -20.44 14.96 -25.16
N ASP A 116 -20.00 14.28 -26.23
CA ASP A 116 -20.02 12.82 -26.31
C ASP A 116 -19.11 12.15 -25.27
N ALA A 117 -17.93 12.73 -25.04
CA ALA A 117 -17.02 12.28 -24.00
C ALA A 117 -17.65 12.39 -22.61
N TYR A 118 -18.32 13.51 -22.30
CA TYR A 118 -19.07 13.67 -21.06
C TYR A 118 -20.21 12.66 -20.93
N ASN A 119 -21.03 12.51 -21.98
CA ASN A 119 -22.15 11.55 -22.01
C ASN A 119 -21.66 10.10 -21.79
N SER A 120 -20.54 9.73 -22.39
CA SER A 120 -19.90 8.43 -22.19
C SER A 120 -19.45 8.22 -20.74
N GLN A 121 -18.92 9.25 -20.09
CA GLN A 121 -18.52 9.18 -18.67
C GLN A 121 -19.73 9.03 -17.75
N VAL A 122 -20.79 9.82 -17.95
CA VAL A 122 -22.04 9.73 -17.18
C VAL A 122 -22.71 8.37 -17.36
N ARG A 123 -22.77 7.84 -18.59
CA ARG A 123 -23.30 6.49 -18.86
C ARG A 123 -22.50 5.41 -18.16
N ARG A 124 -21.16 5.48 -18.16
CA ARG A 124 -20.30 4.52 -17.44
C ARG A 124 -20.53 4.54 -15.94
N MET A 125 -20.75 5.71 -15.35
CA MET A 125 -21.13 5.83 -13.95
C MET A 125 -22.51 5.20 -13.68
N ASN A 126 -23.50 5.44 -14.54
CA ASN A 126 -24.85 4.86 -14.41
C ASN A 126 -24.93 3.35 -14.71
N ILE A 127 -24.08 2.80 -15.57
CA ILE A 127 -23.98 1.34 -15.82
C ILE A 127 -23.51 0.61 -14.55
N ARG A 128 -22.64 1.24 -13.74
CA ARG A 128 -22.29 0.71 -12.42
C ARG A 128 -23.54 0.54 -11.56
N TYR A 129 -24.43 1.55 -11.51
CA TYR A 129 -25.68 1.49 -10.73
C TYR A 129 -26.67 0.41 -11.19
N ARG A 130 -26.86 0.20 -12.50
CA ARG A 130 -27.73 -0.90 -12.97
C ARG A 130 -27.16 -2.27 -12.62
N ARG A 131 -25.83 -2.42 -12.57
CA ARG A 131 -25.18 -3.70 -12.27
C ARG A 131 -25.11 -3.99 -10.76
N THR A 132 -25.02 -2.98 -9.89
CA THR A 132 -25.09 -3.17 -8.42
C THR A 132 -26.53 -3.26 -7.89
N GLY A 133 -27.51 -2.66 -8.58
CA GLY A 133 -28.93 -2.73 -8.17
C GLY A 133 -29.58 -4.12 -8.34
N LEU A 134 -29.00 -4.97 -9.19
CA LEU A 134 -29.50 -6.33 -9.46
C LEU A 134 -29.04 -7.39 -8.44
N TYR A 135 -28.11 -7.07 -7.52
CA TYR A 135 -27.64 -8.01 -6.49
C TYR A 135 -28.19 -7.73 -5.08
N ARG A 136 -29.13 -6.79 -4.94
CA ARG A 136 -29.72 -6.45 -3.63
C ARG A 136 -31.18 -6.87 -3.48
N GLN A 137 -31.81 -7.41 -4.52
CA GLN A 137 -33.18 -7.91 -4.46
C GLN A 137 -33.29 -9.41 -4.14
N ASP A 138 -32.18 -10.15 -4.19
CA ASP A 138 -32.17 -11.61 -3.89
C ASP A 138 -31.60 -11.94 -2.51
N ALA A 139 -31.46 -10.95 -1.62
CA ALA A 139 -30.92 -11.14 -0.27
C ALA A 139 -31.81 -10.51 0.78
N SER A 140 -32.99 -11.09 1.00
CA SER A 140 -33.62 -11.28 2.32
C SER A 140 -34.84 -12.21 2.21
N PRO A 141 -35.10 -12.99 3.27
CA PRO A 141 -35.84 -14.26 3.25
C PRO A 141 -37.35 -14.15 2.98
#